data_AF-A0AA88I2U5-F1
#
_entry.id   AF-A0AA88I2U5-F1
#
_cell.length_a   1.000
_cell.length_b   1.000
_cell.length_c   1.000
_cell.angle_alpha   90.00
_cell.angle_beta   90.00
_cell.angle_gamma   90.00
#
_symmetry.space_group_name_H-M   'P 1'
#
loop_
_entity.id
_entity.type
_entity.pdbx_description
1 polymer ?
#
loop_
_entity_poly.entity_id
_entity_poly.type
_entity_poly.pdbx_seq_one_letter_code
_entity_poly.pdbx_strand_id
1 'polypeptide(L)' 'MGPAKSAMPRLIKNGEGFLDRCLQIEVEARASSAELISHPFLKMATDLKSLKANIIAARKQKQLYG' A
#
# COMPACT_ATOMS: atom_id res chain seq x y z
N MET A 1 -23.56 4.03 -8.01
CA MET A 1 -22.91 3.18 -7.00
C MET A 1 -22.40 1.92 -7.71
N GLY A 2 -21.09 1.82 -7.94
CA GLY A 2 -20.43 0.74 -8.69
C GLY A 2 -18.97 0.56 -8.23
N PRO A 3 -18.30 -0.56 -8.56
CA PRO A 3 -17.83 -1.52 -7.58
C PRO A 3 -16.30 -1.52 -7.40
N ALA A 4 -15.80 -1.27 -6.19
CA ALA A 4 -14.38 -1.46 -5.85
C ALA A 4 -14.13 -2.63 -4.89
N LYS A 5 -15.19 -3.22 -4.32
CA LYS A 5 -15.07 -4.19 -3.22
C LYS A 5 -14.62 -5.60 -3.63
N SER A 6 -14.42 -5.89 -4.93
CA SER A 6 -14.09 -7.25 -5.41
C SER A 6 -12.71 -7.41 -6.06
N ALA A 7 -11.85 -6.39 -6.05
CA ALA A 7 -10.66 -6.40 -6.90
C ALA A 7 -9.41 -7.05 -6.27
N MET A 8 -9.35 -7.25 -4.94
CA MET A 8 -8.10 -7.67 -4.28
C MET A 8 -8.32 -8.71 -3.16
N PRO A 9 -8.64 -9.98 -3.48
CA PRO A 9 -8.91 -11.02 -2.49
C PRO A 9 -7.72 -11.41 -1.60
N ARG A 10 -6.51 -10.88 -1.87
CA ARG A 10 -5.30 -11.14 -1.08
C ARG A 10 -4.91 -9.99 -0.14
N LEU A 11 -5.66 -8.88 -0.16
CA LEU A 11 -5.33 -7.75 0.69
C LEU A 11 -5.85 -8.03 2.10
N ILE A 12 -5.00 -7.81 3.11
CA ILE A 12 -5.43 -7.89 4.51
C ILE A 12 -6.52 -6.84 4.71
N LYS A 13 -7.56 -7.15 5.50
CA LYS A 13 -8.70 -6.26 5.79
C LYS A 13 -8.32 -4.80 6.11
N ASN A 14 -7.19 -4.59 6.78
CA ASN A 14 -6.68 -3.25 7.10
C ASN A 14 -6.12 -2.49 5.88
N GLY A 15 -5.61 -3.20 4.88
CA GLY A 15 -5.14 -2.63 3.61
C GLY A 15 -6.28 -2.18 2.70
N GLU A 16 -7.42 -2.88 2.71
CA GLU A 16 -8.60 -2.50 1.91
C GLU A 16 -9.10 -1.10 2.31
N GLY A 17 -9.29 -0.86 3.61
CA GLY A 17 -9.70 0.45 4.12
C GLY A 17 -8.66 1.56 3.90
N PHE A 18 -7.37 1.23 3.89
CA PHE A 18 -6.32 2.21 3.60
C PHE A 18 -6.38 2.66 2.14
N LEU A 19 -6.45 1.71 1.20
CA LEU A 19 -6.53 2.01 -0.23
C LEU A 19 -7.81 2.74 -0.58
N ASP A 20 -8.94 2.39 0.02
CA ASP A 20 -10.20 3.10 -0.18
C ASP A 20 -10.06 4.59 0.17
N ARG A 21 -9.37 4.93 1.28
CA ARG A 21 -9.15 6.34 1.66
C ARG A 21 -8.18 7.08 0.74
N CYS A 22 -7.18 6.37 0.21
CA CYS A 22 -6.22 6.94 -0.76
C CYS A 22 -6.84 7.15 -2.14
N LEU A 23 -7.77 6.28 -2.56
CA LEU A 23 -8.30 6.20 -3.93
C LEU A 23 -9.71 6.79 -4.05
N GLN A 24 -10.13 7.65 -3.12
CA GLN A 24 -11.37 8.39 -3.26
C GLN A 24 -11.34 9.24 -4.55
N ILE A 25 -12.41 9.12 -5.33
CA ILE A 25 -12.60 9.82 -6.60
C ILE A 25 -12.75 11.31 -6.34
N GLU A 26 -13.63 11.66 -5.40
CA GLU A 26 -13.85 13.04 -4.98
C GLU A 26 -12.65 13.52 -4.17
N VAL A 27 -12.09 14.68 -4.55
CA VAL A 27 -10.85 15.17 -3.96
C VAL A 27 -11.06 15.53 -2.49
N GLU A 28 -12.18 16.16 -2.18
CA GLU A 28 -12.53 16.55 -0.81
C GLU A 28 -12.84 15.35 0.10
N ALA A 29 -13.16 14.20 -0.47
CA ALA A 29 -13.35 12.96 0.28
C ALA A 29 -12.04 12.18 0.48
N ARG A 30 -10.97 12.50 -0.28
CA ARG A 30 -9.69 11.80 -0.20
C ARG A 30 -8.94 12.23 1.06
N ALA A 31 -8.50 11.24 1.83
CA ALA A 31 -7.76 11.52 3.05
C ALA A 31 -6.41 12.19 2.75
N SER A 32 -6.08 13.22 3.53
CA SER A 32 -4.78 13.87 3.52
C SER A 32 -3.69 12.97 4.10
N SER A 33 -2.43 13.32 3.85
CA SER A 33 -1.28 12.61 4.44
C SER A 33 -1.30 12.62 5.97
N ALA A 34 -1.69 13.73 6.58
CA ALA A 34 -1.83 13.88 8.03
C ALA A 34 -2.89 12.95 8.62
N GLU A 35 -3.97 12.67 7.89
CA GLU A 35 -5.01 11.75 8.34
C GLU A 35 -4.69 10.28 8.04
N LEU A 36 -3.89 10.02 7.01
CA LEU A 36 -3.46 8.67 6.63
C LEU A 36 -2.35 8.14 7.53
N ILE A 37 -1.47 9.00 8.05
CA ILE A 37 -0.35 8.58 8.91
C ILE A 37 -0.82 7.86 10.20
N SER A 38 -2.02 8.18 10.68
CA SER A 38 -2.63 7.56 11.86
C SER A 38 -3.38 6.26 11.55
N HIS A 39 -3.54 5.90 10.28
CA HIS A 39 -4.32 4.74 9.85
C HIS A 39 -3.69 3.42 10.35
N PRO A 40 -4.48 2.43 10.83
CA PRO A 40 -3.96 1.18 11.38
C PRO A 40 -3.05 0.39 10.44
N PHE A 41 -3.25 0.51 9.12
CA PHE A 41 -2.39 -0.11 8.11
C PHE A 41 -0.91 0.30 8.25
N LEU A 42 -0.63 1.60 8.45
CA LEU A 42 0.75 2.07 8.57
C LEU A 42 1.40 1.66 9.90
N LYS A 43 0.60 1.34 10.93
CA LYS A 43 1.10 0.74 12.18
C LYS A 43 1.57 -0.70 12.01
N MET A 44 1.20 -1.36 10.91
CA MET A 44 1.67 -2.71 10.57
C MET A 44 3.02 -2.69 9.83
N ALA A 45 3.57 -1.51 9.54
CA ALA A 45 4.85 -1.39 8.87
C ALA A 45 5.97 -2.04 9.71
N THR A 46 6.83 -2.80 9.05
CA THR A 46 8.02 -3.41 9.65
C THR A 46 9.23 -2.49 9.54
N ASP A 47 10.29 -2.79 10.29
CA ASP A 47 11.55 -2.05 10.23
C ASP A 47 12.11 -2.01 8.79
N LEU A 48 12.71 -0.87 8.41
CA LEU A 48 13.27 -0.66 7.06
C LEU A 48 14.34 -1.70 6.68
N LYS A 49 15.02 -2.31 7.66
CA LYS A 49 15.97 -3.40 7.42
C LYS A 49 15.33 -4.59 6.70
N SER A 50 14.02 -4.81 6.86
CA SER A 50 13.27 -5.85 6.14
C SER A 50 13.34 -5.69 4.60
N LEU A 51 13.52 -4.46 4.11
CA LEU A 51 13.60 -4.17 2.67
C LEU A 51 14.93 -4.60 2.03
N LYS A 52 16.00 -4.84 2.83
CA LYS A 52 17.34 -5.17 2.32
C LYS A 52 17.32 -6.39 1.41
N ALA A 53 16.56 -7.43 1.77
CA ALA A 53 16.43 -8.66 0.97
C ALA A 53 15.81 -8.37 -0.41
N ASN A 54 14.73 -7.60 -0.44
CA ASN A 54 14.04 -7.19 -1.67
C ASN A 54 14.94 -6.34 -2.57
N ILE A 55 15.71 -5.40 -1.99
CA ILE A 55 16.65 -4.55 -2.72
C ILE A 55 17.74 -5.40 -3.39
N ILE A 56 18.33 -6.36 -2.67
CA ILE A 56 19.35 -7.24 -3.23
C ILE A 56 18.77 -8.07 -4.38
N ALA A 57 17.58 -8.64 -4.20
CA ALA A 57 16.91 -9.43 -5.24
C ALA A 57 16.64 -8.61 -6.51
N ALA A 58 16.08 -7.40 -6.36
CA ALA A 58 15.80 -6.51 -7.49
C ALA A 58 17.09 -6.10 -8.23
N ARG A 59 18.17 -5.80 -7.50
CA ARG A 59 19.47 -5.46 -8.10
C ARG A 59 20.05 -6.64 -8.90
N LYS A 60 19.98 -7.86 -8.36
CA LYS A 60 20.41 -9.07 -9.07
C LYS A 60 19.59 -9.31 -10.33
N GLN A 61 18.26 -9.18 -10.23
CA GLN A 61 17.36 -9.33 -11.39
C GLN A 61 17.70 -8.32 -12.49
N LYS A 62 17.94 -7.05 -12.13
CA LYS A 62 18.36 -6.03 -13.09
C LYS A 62 19.69 -6.35 -13.78
N GLN A 63 20.63 -7.01 -13.10
CA GLN A 63 21.91 -7.42 -13.70
C GLN A 63 21.79 -8.62 -14.63
N LEU A 64 20.79 -9.49 -14.41
CA LEU A 64 20.57 -10.70 -15.22
C LEU A 64 19.79 -10.42 -16.51
N TYR A 65 18.92 -9.40 -16.51
CA TYR A 65 18.00 -9.11 -17.62
C TYR A 65 18.11 -7.67 -18.17
N GLY A 66 19.09 -6.90 -17.69
CA GLY A 66 19.32 -5.51 -18.08
C GLY A 66 20.49 -5.32 -19.01
#